data_AF-A0A7Y0SF99-F1
#
_entry.id   AF-A0A7Y0SF99-F1
#
_cell.length_a   1.000
_cell.length_b   1.000
_cell.length_c   1.000
_cell.angle_alpha   90.00
_cell.angle_beta   90.00
_cell.angle_gamma   90.00
#
_symmetry.space_group_name_H-M   'P 1'
#
loop_
_entity.id
_entity.type
_entity.pdbx_description
1 polymer ?
#
loop_
_entity_poly.entity_id
_entity_poly.type
_entity_poly.pdbx_seq_one_letter_code
_entity_poly.pdbx_strand_id
1 'polypeptide(L)'
;DGEVVDSFQQLMNPGFRVSSFIENYTGITNNMLRTAPSCEEVMASFSEFIAGENLIAHNASFDKRFLDAELERINCGYSGEFACALLV
;
A
#
# COMPACT_ATOMS: atom_id res chain seq x y z
N ASP A 1 -24.41 4.43 7.80
CA ASP A 1 -24.22 5.85 7.42
C ASP A 1 -22.85 6.16 6.80
N GLY A 2 -22.10 5.17 6.28
CA GLY A 2 -20.83 5.41 5.59
C GLY A 2 -19.71 5.91 6.50
N GLU A 3 -19.70 5.48 7.76
CA GLU A 3 -18.72 5.91 8.75
C GLU A 3 -17.40 5.15 8.59
N VAL A 4 -16.28 5.87 8.78
CA VAL A 4 -14.95 5.27 8.84
C VAL A 4 -14.80 4.57 10.18
N VAL A 5 -14.70 3.24 10.16
CA VAL A 5 -14.56 2.42 11.36
C VAL A 5 -13.10 2.11 11.72
N ASP A 6 -12.19 2.21 10.75
CA ASP A 6 -10.75 2.02 10.97
C ASP A 6 -9.92 2.72 9.87
N SER A 7 -8.62 2.91 10.11
CA SER A 7 -7.69 3.52 9.16
C SER A 7 -6.27 2.97 9.31
N PHE A 8 -5.62 2.66 8.19
CA PHE A 8 -4.22 2.27 8.13
C PHE A 8 -3.43 3.24 7.24
N GLN A 9 -2.31 3.77 7.77
CA GLN A 9 -1.38 4.60 7.01
C GLN A 9 0.04 4.38 7.52
N GLN A 10 0.98 4.09 6.61
CA GLN A 10 2.38 3.84 6.93
C GLN A 10 3.31 4.38 5.83
N LEU A 11 4.53 4.76 6.22
CA LEU A 11 5.65 4.92 5.30
C LEU A 11 6.41 3.59 5.21
N MET A 12 7.01 3.30 4.06
CA MET A 12 7.80 2.09 3.84
C MET A 12 9.21 2.47 3.42
N ASN A 13 10.21 1.87 4.06
CA ASN A 13 11.60 1.98 3.66
C ASN A 13 11.88 1.00 2.51
N PRO A 14 12.12 1.50 1.27
CA PRO A 14 12.35 0.62 0.12
C PRO A 14 13.78 0.05 0.06
N GLY A 15 14.64 0.40 1.02
CA GLY A 15 16.05 -0.05 1.04
C GLY A 15 16.95 0.65 0.02
N PHE A 16 16.42 1.58 -0.77
CA PHE A 16 17.18 2.39 -1.72
C PHE A 16 16.75 3.86 -1.68
N ARG A 17 17.60 4.73 -2.24
CA ARG A 17 17.33 6.17 -2.29
C ARG A 17 16.27 6.48 -3.36
N VAL A 18 15.19 7.15 -2.98
CA VAL A 18 14.21 7.69 -3.94
C VAL A 18 14.75 8.96 -4.61
N SER A 19 14.38 9.18 -5.88
CA SER A 19 14.88 10.33 -6.63
C SER A 19 14.30 11.65 -6.10
N SER A 20 15.04 12.74 -6.28
CA SER A 20 14.59 14.08 -5.88
C SER A 20 13.30 14.51 -6.57
N PHE A 21 13.03 14.01 -7.77
CA PHE A 21 11.73 14.23 -8.43
C PHE A 21 10.58 13.63 -7.61
N ILE A 22 10.71 12.38 -7.16
CA ILE A 22 9.68 11.71 -6.35
C ILE A 22 9.55 12.35 -4.98
N GLU A 23 10.66 12.71 -4.32
CA GLU A 23 10.62 13.44 -3.05
C GLU A 23 9.85 14.76 -3.19
N ASN A 24 10.15 15.55 -4.22
CA ASN A 24 9.49 16.83 -4.45
C ASN A 24 8.02 16.67 -4.84
N TYR A 25 7.69 15.64 -5.61
CA TYR A 25 6.33 15.37 -6.08
C TYR A 25 5.41 14.89 -4.95
N THR A 26 5.92 14.01 -4.09
CA THR A 26 5.11 13.37 -3.02
C THR A 26 5.24 14.06 -1.66
N GLY A 27 6.30 14.83 -1.45
CA GLY A 27 6.69 15.36 -0.13
C GLY A 27 7.34 14.32 0.79
N ILE A 28 7.47 13.06 0.36
CA ILE A 28 8.09 11.99 1.15
C ILE A 28 9.60 12.04 0.95
N THR A 29 10.33 12.39 2.00
CA THR A 29 11.79 12.53 1.94
C THR A 29 12.51 11.21 2.24
N ASN A 30 13.69 11.00 1.67
CA ASN A 30 14.61 9.91 2.02
C ASN A 30 14.93 9.89 3.52
N ASN A 31 14.85 11.04 4.21
CA ASN A 31 15.03 11.10 5.65
C ASN A 31 13.89 10.44 6.42
N MET A 32 12.65 10.64 5.98
CA MET A 32 11.46 9.97 6.53
C MET A 32 11.52 8.47 6.25
N LEU A 33 11.90 8.09 5.02
CA LEU A 33 11.97 6.68 4.61
C LEU A 33 13.06 5.90 5.36
N ARG A 34 14.20 6.51 5.66
CA ARG A 34 15.31 5.82 6.34
C ARG A 34 14.94 5.27 7.72
N THR A 35 14.00 5.93 8.41
CA THR A 35 13.52 5.52 9.74
C THR A 35 12.19 4.77 9.70
N ALA A 36 11.59 4.60 8.52
CA ALA A 36 10.36 3.86 8.35
C ALA A 36 10.62 2.34 8.44
N PRO A 37 9.60 1.53 8.77
CA PRO A 37 9.69 0.07 8.71
C PRO A 37 10.00 -0.42 7.30
N SER A 38 10.49 -1.65 7.15
CA SER A 38 10.74 -2.24 5.83
C SER A 38 9.43 -2.42 5.05
N CYS A 39 9.50 -2.49 3.72
CA CYS A 39 8.32 -2.82 2.91
C CYS A 39 7.66 -4.13 3.39
N GLU A 40 8.44 -5.16 3.69
CA GLU A 40 7.94 -6.46 4.15
C GLU A 40 7.11 -6.34 5.44
N GLU A 41 7.58 -5.56 6.42
CA GLU A 41 6.88 -5.36 7.70
C GLU A 41 5.56 -4.61 7.52
N VAL A 42 5.56 -3.55 6.70
CA VAL A 42 4.35 -2.78 6.43
C VAL A 42 3.35 -3.60 5.62
N MET A 43 3.81 -4.37 4.64
CA MET A 43 2.94 -5.18 3.79
C MET A 43 2.32 -6.35 4.56
N ALA A 44 3.04 -6.94 5.52
CA ALA A 44 2.47 -7.91 6.46
C ALA A 44 1.35 -7.27 7.30
N SER A 45 1.63 -6.11 7.90
CA SER A 45 0.64 -5.37 8.71
C SER A 45 -0.58 -4.94 7.88
N PHE A 46 -0.37 -4.51 6.63
CA PHE A 46 -1.45 -4.14 5.72
C PHE A 46 -2.29 -5.35 5.31
N SER A 47 -1.65 -6.50 5.04
CA SER A 47 -2.36 -7.75 4.72
C SER A 47 -3.26 -8.21 5.86
N GLU A 48 -2.85 -8.02 7.11
CA GLU A 48 -3.69 -8.28 8.28
C GLU A 48 -4.86 -7.28 8.37
N PHE A 49 -4.59 -6.00 8.12
CA PHE A 49 -5.62 -4.95 8.15
C PHE A 49 -6.75 -5.19 7.13
N ILE A 50 -6.42 -5.68 5.93
CA ILE A 50 -7.42 -5.94 4.87
C ILE A 50 -8.00 -7.36 4.89
N ALA A 51 -7.66 -8.18 5.89
CA ALA A 51 -7.99 -9.60 5.88
C ALA A 51 -9.51 -9.83 5.87
N GLY A 52 -10.00 -10.50 4.81
CA GLY A 52 -11.43 -10.79 4.64
C GLY A 52 -12.28 -9.64 4.09
N GLU A 53 -11.65 -8.49 3.79
CA GLU A 53 -12.35 -7.31 3.29
C GLU A 53 -12.23 -7.17 1.77
N ASN A 54 -13.27 -6.59 1.15
CA ASN A 54 -13.21 -6.20 -0.27
C ASN A 54 -12.47 -4.87 -0.42
N LEU A 55 -11.71 -4.75 -1.51
CA LEU A 55 -10.91 -3.57 -1.82
C LEU A 55 -11.55 -2.75 -2.94
N ILE A 56 -11.48 -1.42 -2.81
CA ILE A 56 -11.85 -0.49 -3.86
C ILE A 56 -10.76 0.57 -4.02
N ALA A 57 -10.34 0.83 -5.26
CA ALA A 57 -9.39 1.89 -5.56
C ALA A 57 -9.77 2.69 -6.82
N HIS A 58 -9.32 3.93 -6.88
CA HIS A 58 -9.45 4.78 -8.05
C HIS A 58 -8.33 4.44 -9.03
N ASN A 59 -8.67 3.81 -10.16
CA ASN A 59 -7.72 3.16 -11.07
C ASN A 59 -7.05 1.89 -10.49
N ALA A 60 -7.86 1.01 -9.92
CA ALA A 60 -7.43 -0.24 -9.27
C ALA A 60 -6.48 -1.14 -10.09
N SER A 61 -6.45 -1.03 -11.42
CA SER A 61 -5.50 -1.80 -12.24
C SER A 61 -4.04 -1.53 -11.88
N PHE A 62 -3.72 -0.30 -11.48
CA PHE A 62 -2.38 0.08 -11.04
C PHE A 62 -2.12 -0.43 -9.62
N ASP A 63 -3.00 -0.09 -8.67
CA ASP A 63 -2.84 -0.45 -7.26
C ASP A 63 -2.81 -1.96 -7.06
N LYS A 64 -3.68 -2.71 -7.74
CA LYS A 64 -3.73 -4.17 -7.67
C LYS A 64 -2.41 -4.79 -8.11
N ARG A 65 -1.82 -4.33 -9.23
CA ARG A 65 -0.54 -4.85 -9.71
C ARG A 65 0.60 -4.59 -8.74
N PHE A 66 0.59 -3.43 -8.08
CA PHE A 66 1.57 -3.11 -7.05
C PHE A 66 1.37 -3.97 -5.80
N LEU A 67 0.14 -4.06 -5.31
CA LEU A 67 -0.24 -4.85 -4.14
C LEU A 67 0.11 -6.33 -4.33
N ASP A 68 -0.30 -6.93 -5.45
CA ASP A 68 -0.05 -8.34 -5.76
C ASP A 68 1.47 -8.63 -5.79
N ALA A 69 2.28 -7.75 -6.40
CA ALA A 69 3.73 -7.92 -6.48
C ALA A 69 4.43 -7.78 -5.11
N GLU A 70 3.96 -6.88 -4.24
CA GLU A 70 4.51 -6.71 -2.89
C GLU A 70 4.10 -7.86 -1.96
N LEU A 71 2.86 -8.35 -2.05
CA LEU A 71 2.41 -9.50 -1.25
C LEU A 71 3.09 -10.81 -1.69
N GLU A 72 3.36 -10.98 -2.99
CA GLU A 72 4.12 -12.14 -3.49
C GLU A 72 5.51 -12.22 -2.87
N ARG A 73 6.20 -11.09 -2.66
CA ARG A 73 7.53 -11.03 -2.02
C ARG A 73 7.55 -11.59 -0.61
N ILE A 74 6.43 -11.49 0.12
CA ILE A 74 6.28 -11.99 1.49
C ILE A 74 5.45 -13.27 1.59
N ASN A 75 5.11 -13.91 0.45
CA ASN A 75 4.25 -15.10 0.36
C ASN A 75 2.88 -14.91 1.03
N CYS A 76 2.30 -13.72 0.89
CA CYS A 76 0.96 -13.40 1.38
C CYS A 76 -0.02 -13.16 0.23
N GLY A 77 -1.30 -13.05 0.57
CA GLY A 77 -2.38 -12.71 -0.36
C GLY A 77 -3.60 -12.21 0.41
N TYR A 78 -4.63 -11.77 -0.31
CA TYR A 78 -5.93 -11.36 0.24
C TYR A 78 -7.04 -12.17 -0.41
N SER A 79 -8.14 -12.37 0.31
CA SER A 79 -9.28 -13.19 -0.14
C SER A 79 -10.44 -12.37 -0.71
N GLY A 80 -10.48 -11.06 -0.49
CA GLY A 80 -11.55 -10.19 -0.96
C GLY A 80 -11.49 -9.88 -2.46
N GLU A 81 -12.61 -9.39 -3.00
CA GLU A 81 -12.67 -8.87 -4.36
C GLU A 81 -12.01 -7.49 -4.43
N PHE A 82 -11.37 -7.19 -5.56
CA PHE A 82 -10.76 -5.88 -5.82
C PHE A 82 -11.51 -5.17 -6.96
N ALA A 83 -12.30 -4.16 -6.62
CA ALA A 83 -13.10 -3.37 -7.54
C ALA A 83 -12.43 -2.02 -7.91
N CYS A 84 -12.78 -1.50 -9.09
CA CYS A 84 -12.29 -0.21 -9.59
C CYS A 84 -13.40 0.83 -9.58
N ALA A 85 -13.22 1.94 -8.85
CA ALA A 85 -14.21 3.02 -8.76
C ALA A 85 -14.50 3.73 -10.10
N LEU A 86 -13.64 3.59 -11.11
CA LEU A 86 -13.82 4.17 -12.44
C LEU A 86 -14.65 3.29 -13.39
N LEU A 87 -14.90 2.04 -13.02
CA LEU A 87 -15.62 1.05 -13.84
C LEU A 87 -16.98 0.69 -13.22
N VAL A 88 -17.39 1.41 -12.17
CA VAL A 88 -18.68 1.27 -11.49
C VAL A 88 -19.68 2.28 -12.03
#